data_AF-A0A1X7FM33-F1
#
_entry.id   AF-A0A1X7FM33-F1
#
_cell.length_a   1.000
_cell.length_b   1.000
_cell.length_c   1.000
_cell.angle_alpha   90.00
_cell.angle_beta   90.00
_cell.angle_gamma   90.00
#
_symmetry.space_group_name_H-M   'P 1'
#
loop_
_entity.id
_entity.type
_entity.pdbx_description
1 polymer ?
#
loop_
_entity_poly.entity_id
_entity_poly.type
_entity_poly.pdbx_seq_one_letter_code
_entity_poly.pdbx_strand_id
1 'polypeptide(L)'
;MRKFVSGIAAMVALSGSLGVLGATQAVAQPQGAEAAQAVQAADCVKLVETYTKRFNRYVKVKNSCARTACFSVTVAARRDPEFSIGRNKTQSFAYGGVLWTEASGVKNIDC
;
A
#
# COMPACT_ATOMS: atom_id res chain seq x y z
N MET A 1 -2.59 27.53 28.50
CA MET A 1 -3.49 27.32 29.66
C MET A 1 -4.59 26.33 29.26
N ARG A 2 -4.95 25.40 30.17
CA ARG A 2 -5.99 24.35 30.10
C ARG A 2 -5.61 23.14 29.21
N LYS A 3 -5.02 22.04 29.70
CA LYS A 3 -5.38 21.04 30.76
C LYS A 3 -6.71 20.32 30.52
N PHE A 4 -6.63 19.05 30.08
CA PHE A 4 -7.61 17.96 30.28
C PHE A 4 -6.78 16.66 30.41
N VAL A 5 -6.44 16.21 31.62
CA VAL A 5 -7.16 15.33 32.56
C VAL A 5 -7.08 13.84 32.16
N SER A 6 -6.39 13.09 33.04
CA SER A 6 -6.24 11.63 33.11
C SER A 6 -7.56 10.87 33.23
N GLY A 7 -7.52 9.59 32.82
CA GLY A 7 -8.45 8.54 33.24
C GLY A 7 -7.73 7.20 33.34
N ILE A 8 -7.87 6.52 34.48
CA ILE A 8 -7.09 5.37 34.98
C ILE A 8 -7.79 4.03 34.65
N ALA A 9 -6.96 3.02 34.41
CA ALA A 9 -7.05 1.56 34.63
C ALA A 9 -8.40 0.79 34.64
N ALA A 10 -8.37 -0.38 34.00
CA ALA A 10 -8.75 -1.64 34.65
C ALA A 10 -8.08 -2.85 33.95
N MET A 11 -7.35 -3.64 34.74
CA MET A 11 -6.89 -4.98 34.39
C MET A 11 -8.07 -5.94 34.36
N VAL A 12 -8.11 -6.85 33.38
CA VAL A 12 -8.77 -8.14 33.53
C VAL A 12 -7.82 -9.21 33.04
N ALA A 13 -7.11 -9.83 33.98
CA ALA A 13 -6.43 -11.09 33.79
C ALA A 13 -7.46 -12.22 33.97
N LEU A 14 -7.64 -13.05 32.95
CA LEU A 14 -8.36 -14.32 33.07
C LEU A 14 -7.35 -15.43 32.82
N SER A 15 -6.88 -15.99 33.94
CA SER A 15 -6.11 -17.22 34.01
C SER A 15 -6.99 -18.40 33.57
N GLY A 16 -6.57 -19.09 32.51
CA GLY A 16 -7.12 -20.38 32.07
C GLY A 16 -6.04 -21.44 32.12
N SER A 17 -6.31 -22.51 32.86
CA SER A 17 -5.39 -23.51 33.38
C SER A 17 -4.84 -24.49 32.34
N LEU A 18 -3.64 -25.00 32.66
CA LEU A 18 -2.87 -26.10 32.08
C LEU A 18 -3.69 -27.30 31.56
N GLY A 19 -3.35 -27.77 30.36
CA GLY A 19 -3.81 -29.04 29.81
C GLY A 19 -2.86 -29.63 28.76
N VAL A 20 -2.10 -30.64 29.19
CA VAL A 20 -1.75 -31.89 28.47
C VAL A 20 -0.88 -31.82 27.20
N LEU A 21 0.38 -32.22 27.40
CA LEU A 21 1.21 -33.14 26.59
C LEU A 21 0.70 -33.53 25.20
N GLY A 22 1.39 -33.05 24.17
CA GLY A 22 1.29 -33.56 22.80
C GLY A 22 2.49 -33.10 21.98
N ALA A 23 3.30 -34.05 21.51
CA ALA A 23 4.49 -33.82 20.72
C ALA A 23 4.18 -33.14 19.38
N THR A 24 4.95 -32.07 19.07
CA THR A 24 5.60 -31.73 17.79
C THR A 24 5.90 -30.23 17.85
N GLN A 25 7.18 -29.88 17.84
CA GLN A 25 7.62 -28.49 17.72
C GLN A 25 7.39 -28.04 16.28
N ALA A 26 6.15 -27.68 15.96
CA ALA A 26 5.87 -26.81 14.84
C ALA A 26 6.33 -25.41 15.24
N VAL A 27 7.40 -24.95 14.60
CA VAL A 27 7.89 -23.57 14.69
C VAL A 27 6.77 -22.61 14.29
N ALA A 28 6.08 -22.06 15.27
CA ALA A 28 5.17 -20.94 15.06
C ALA A 28 6.02 -19.71 14.72
N GLN A 29 6.21 -19.48 13.42
CA GLN A 29 6.64 -18.18 12.90
C GLN A 29 5.74 -17.09 13.49
N PRO A 30 6.28 -15.93 13.89
CA PRO A 30 5.46 -14.78 14.19
C PRO A 30 4.84 -14.28 12.88
N GLN A 31 3.65 -14.78 12.55
CA GLN A 31 2.73 -14.15 11.59
C GLN A 31 2.14 -12.91 12.26
N GLY A 32 2.99 -11.91 12.48
CA GLY A 32 2.66 -10.63 13.11
C GLY A 32 3.24 -9.44 12.36
N ALA A 33 3.70 -9.63 11.13
CA ALA A 33 4.24 -8.56 10.28
C ALA A 33 3.32 -8.21 9.09
N GLU A 34 2.45 -9.12 8.67
CA GLU A 34 1.63 -8.92 7.46
C GLU A 34 0.46 -7.94 7.68
N ALA A 35 -0.05 -7.82 8.91
CA ALA A 35 -1.14 -6.88 9.23
C ALA A 35 -0.69 -5.41 9.36
N ALA A 36 0.62 -5.14 9.47
CA ALA A 36 1.14 -3.78 9.50
C ALA A 36 1.55 -3.26 8.10
N GLN A 37 1.77 -4.16 7.15
CA GLN A 37 2.26 -3.81 5.81
C GLN A 37 1.15 -3.30 4.88
N ALA A 38 -0.11 -3.68 5.15
CA ALA A 38 -1.28 -3.20 4.43
C ALA A 38 -1.77 -1.79 4.84
N VAL A 39 -1.26 -1.23 5.95
CA VAL A 39 -1.82 0.01 6.54
C VAL A 39 -1.29 1.28 5.88
N GLN A 40 -0.16 1.22 5.18
CA GLN A 40 0.33 2.27 4.30
C GLN A 40 1.13 1.61 3.18
N ALA A 41 0.54 1.40 2.00
CA ALA A 41 1.34 1.58 0.79
C ALA A 41 1.78 3.05 0.85
N ALA A 42 2.91 3.30 1.52
CA ALA A 42 3.36 4.63 1.91
C ALA A 42 3.23 5.53 0.69
N ASP A 43 2.71 6.73 0.88
CA ASP A 43 2.31 7.70 -0.15
C ASP A 43 3.53 8.23 -0.95
N CYS A 44 4.37 7.32 -1.40
CA CYS A 44 5.74 7.50 -1.86
C CYS A 44 5.82 7.39 -3.38
N VAL A 45 4.86 6.70 -4.02
CA VAL A 45 4.63 6.86 -5.45
C VAL A 45 3.73 8.06 -5.66
N LYS A 46 4.25 9.05 -6.39
CA LYS A 46 3.54 10.28 -6.75
C LYS A 46 3.43 10.38 -8.27
N LEU A 47 2.26 10.82 -8.74
CA LEU A 47 2.08 11.25 -10.12
C LEU A 47 2.87 12.55 -10.34
N VAL A 48 3.69 12.56 -11.39
CA VAL A 48 4.48 13.72 -11.81
C VAL A 48 3.75 14.46 -12.93
N GLU A 49 3.31 13.74 -13.94
CA GLU A 49 2.59 14.29 -15.09
C GLU A 49 1.82 13.18 -15.82
N THR A 50 0.74 13.58 -16.50
CA THR A 50 0.03 12.79 -17.50
C THR A 50 0.35 13.37 -18.87
N TYR A 51 0.58 12.52 -19.88
CA TYR A 51 0.80 12.99 -21.23
C TYR A 51 0.41 11.95 -22.28
N THR A 52 0.23 12.41 -23.51
CA THR A 52 -0.04 11.57 -24.67
C THR A 52 1.17 11.53 -25.57
N LYS A 53 1.54 10.33 -26.04
CA LYS A 53 2.60 10.15 -27.03
C LYS A 53 2.14 9.16 -28.11
N ARG A 54 2.10 9.64 -29.36
CA ARG A 54 1.48 8.94 -30.50
C ARG A 54 0.02 8.62 -30.21
N PHE A 55 -0.33 7.33 -30.13
CA PHE A 55 -1.69 6.85 -29.88
C PHE A 55 -1.91 6.31 -28.46
N ASN A 56 -0.95 6.54 -27.55
CA ASN A 56 -0.97 6.03 -26.18
C ASN A 56 -0.93 7.16 -25.15
N ARG A 57 -1.65 6.98 -24.05
CA ARG A 57 -1.62 7.81 -22.86
C ARG A 57 -0.66 7.22 -21.83
N TYR A 58 0.11 8.09 -21.21
CA TYR A 58 1.13 7.76 -20.24
C TYR A 58 0.91 8.51 -18.94
N VAL A 59 1.27 7.86 -17.84
CA VAL A 59 1.50 8.51 -16.55
C VAL A 59 2.99 8.44 -16.24
N LYS A 60 3.59 9.56 -15.84
CA LYS A 60 4.92 9.58 -15.26
C LYS A 60 4.77 9.60 -13.75
N VAL A 61 5.38 8.63 -13.10
CA VAL A 61 5.36 8.51 -11.64
C VAL A 61 6.76 8.53 -11.08
N LYS A 62 6.90 9.02 -9.86
CA LYS A 62 8.13 8.99 -9.08
C LYS A 62 7.90 8.13 -7.85
N ASN A 63 8.71 7.10 -7.69
CA ASN A 63 8.79 6.32 -6.46
C ASN A 63 9.90 6.91 -5.57
N SER A 64 9.52 7.45 -4.42
CA SER A 64 10.46 7.97 -3.42
C SER A 64 10.70 6.97 -2.27
N CYS A 65 10.08 5.78 -2.31
CA CYS A 65 10.35 4.73 -1.36
C CYS A 65 11.75 4.12 -1.56
N ALA A 66 12.33 3.64 -0.46
CA ALA A 66 13.53 2.81 -0.44
C ALA A 66 13.28 1.34 -0.88
N ARG A 67 12.12 1.05 -1.48
CA ARG A 67 11.70 -0.27 -1.97
C ARG A 67 10.97 -0.14 -3.31
N THR A 68 10.81 -1.27 -4.02
CA THR A 68 9.85 -1.36 -5.12
C THR A 68 8.44 -1.13 -4.56
N ALA A 69 7.65 -0.33 -5.25
CA ALA A 69 6.28 -0.01 -4.88
C ALA A 69 5.33 -0.33 -6.04
N CYS A 70 4.11 -0.72 -5.71
CA CYS A 70 3.04 -0.95 -6.67
C CYS A 70 2.03 0.19 -6.57
N PHE A 71 1.46 0.55 -7.72
CA PHE A 71 0.45 1.59 -7.81
C PHE A 71 -0.56 1.26 -8.90
N SER A 72 -1.78 1.74 -8.73
CA SER A 72 -2.82 1.72 -9.76
C SER A 72 -3.06 3.11 -10.31
N VAL A 73 -3.43 3.20 -11.58
CA VAL A 73 -3.76 4.45 -12.26
C VAL A 73 -5.27 4.59 -12.30
N THR A 74 -5.83 5.65 -11.72
CA THR A 74 -7.29 5.82 -11.69
C THR A 74 -7.80 6.40 -12.99
N VAL A 75 -8.54 5.60 -13.76
CA VAL A 75 -9.08 5.98 -15.07
C VAL A 75 -10.60 5.91 -15.05
N ALA A 76 -11.27 7.03 -15.35
CA ALA A 76 -12.73 7.08 -15.34
C ALA A 76 -13.34 6.06 -16.32
N ALA A 77 -14.44 5.41 -15.89
CA ALA A 77 -15.20 4.45 -16.69
C ALA A 77 -14.38 3.25 -17.24
N ARG A 78 -13.23 2.94 -16.64
CA ARG A 78 -12.37 1.80 -16.99
C ARG A 78 -11.86 1.11 -15.73
N ARG A 79 -11.30 -0.08 -15.91
CA ARG A 79 -10.55 -0.76 -14.84
C ARG A 79 -9.21 -0.06 -14.67
N ASP A 80 -8.86 0.25 -13.43
CA ASP A 80 -7.58 0.87 -13.07
C ASP A 80 -6.43 -0.12 -13.36
N PRO A 81 -5.50 0.22 -14.28
CA PRO A 81 -4.33 -0.62 -14.53
C PRO A 81 -3.31 -0.49 -13.39
N GLU A 82 -2.64 -1.60 -13.09
CA GLU A 82 -1.71 -1.75 -11.99
C GLU A 82 -0.28 -1.88 -12.51
N PHE A 83 0.67 -1.23 -11.85
CA PHE A 83 2.07 -1.18 -12.25
C PHE A 83 2.99 -1.22 -11.04
N SER A 84 4.24 -1.61 -11.28
CA SER A 84 5.30 -1.58 -10.28
C SER A 84 6.43 -0.65 -10.73
N ILE A 85 7.04 0.02 -9.77
CA ILE A 85 8.16 0.93 -10.00
C ILE A 85 9.27 0.67 -8.99
N GLY A 86 10.49 0.52 -9.50
CA GLY A 86 11.67 0.30 -8.67
C GLY A 86 11.96 1.48 -7.72
N ARG A 87 12.70 1.19 -6.66
CA ARG A 87 13.16 2.16 -5.65
C ARG A 87 13.77 3.42 -6.25
N ASN A 88 13.38 4.59 -5.74
CA ASN A 88 13.97 5.90 -6.08
C ASN A 88 14.00 6.19 -7.60
N LYS A 89 13.05 5.67 -8.36
CA LYS A 89 12.97 5.86 -9.82
C LYS A 89 11.85 6.79 -10.21
N THR A 90 12.03 7.46 -11.35
CA THR A 90 10.96 8.14 -12.08
C THR A 90 10.79 7.45 -13.42
N GLN A 91 9.59 6.96 -13.72
CA GLN A 91 9.31 6.20 -14.95
C GLN A 91 7.93 6.52 -15.48
N SER A 92 7.78 6.33 -16.79
CA SER A 92 6.50 6.52 -17.48
C SER A 92 5.88 5.17 -17.84
N PHE A 93 4.59 5.03 -17.59
CA PHE A 93 3.82 3.81 -17.85
C PHE A 93 2.68 4.11 -18.81
N ALA A 94 2.57 3.31 -19.87
CA ALA A 94 1.42 3.37 -20.76
C ALA A 94 0.24 2.70 -20.08
N TYR A 95 -0.86 3.43 -19.91
CA TYR A 95 -2.04 2.92 -19.22
C TYR A 95 -3.26 2.76 -20.13
N GLY A 96 -3.21 3.32 -21.35
CA GLY A 96 -4.31 3.24 -22.30
C GLY A 96 -4.02 3.93 -23.61
N GLY A 97 -4.97 3.84 -24.55
CA GLY A 97 -4.92 4.55 -25.82
C GLY A 97 -5.46 5.99 -25.72
N VAL A 98 -5.30 6.79 -26.78
CA VAL A 98 -5.88 8.15 -26.87
C VAL A 98 -7.40 8.20 -26.72
N LEU A 99 -8.09 7.10 -27.04
CA LEU A 99 -9.54 6.95 -26.87
C LEU A 99 -9.97 6.77 -25.41
N TRP A 100 -9.02 6.54 -24.49
CA TRP A 100 -9.32 6.45 -23.07
C TRP A 100 -9.38 7.85 -22.46
N THR A 101 -10.08 7.97 -21.34
CA THR A 101 -10.06 9.20 -20.54
C THR A 101 -8.68 9.42 -19.92
N GLU A 102 -8.40 10.66 -19.57
CA GLU A 102 -7.18 10.96 -18.83
C GLU A 102 -7.21 10.30 -17.44
N ALA A 103 -6.03 9.94 -16.95
CA ALA A 103 -5.87 9.44 -15.59
C ALA A 103 -6.16 10.59 -14.60
N SER A 104 -6.99 10.31 -13.61
CA SER A 104 -7.33 11.26 -12.55
C SER A 104 -6.31 11.28 -11.41
N GLY A 105 -5.47 10.25 -11.31
CA GLY A 105 -4.47 10.14 -10.27
C GLY A 105 -3.82 8.76 -10.24
N VAL A 106 -2.99 8.55 -9.20
CA VAL A 106 -2.38 7.26 -8.88
C VAL A 106 -2.70 6.90 -7.44
N LYS A 107 -2.94 5.62 -7.19
CA LYS A 107 -3.16 5.07 -5.84
C LYS A 107 -2.03 4.11 -5.53
N ASN A 108 -1.40 4.26 -4.37
CA ASN A 108 -0.43 3.28 -3.90
C ASN A 108 -1.19 2.02 -3.48
N ILE A 109 -0.76 0.87 -3.99
CA ILE A 109 -1.35 -0.44 -3.67
C ILE A 109 -0.25 -1.35 -3.15
N ASP A 110 -0.64 -2.48 -2.58
CA ASP A 110 0.32 -3.50 -2.21
C ASP A 110 0.82 -4.23 -3.46
N CYS A 111 2.07 -4.70 -3.39
CA CYS A 111 2.61 -5.68 -4.32
C CYS A 111 2.40 -7.05 -3.68
#